data_AF-A0A9W9M3F9-F1
#
_entry.id   AF-A0A9W9M3F9-F1
#
_cell.length_a   1.000
_cell.length_b   1.000
_cell.length_c   1.000
_cell.angle_alpha   90.00
_cell.angle_beta   90.00
_cell.angle_gamma   90.00
#
_symmetry.space_group_name_H-M   'P 1'
#
loop_
_entity.id
_entity.type
_entity.pdbx_description
1 polymer ?
#
loop_
_entity_poly.entity_id
_entity_poly.type
_entity_poly.pdbx_seq_one_letter_code
_entity_poly.pdbx_strand_id
1 'polypeptide(L)'
;MSDEDHRSTQDSYHQGLKGFEALDSKWGIIRHATFVESQYRCFFVTRDNVTTMLQSTQDQARKILARQIITKLQEVPLSISWACLSMIEEEWTGRSRMPRSHHLDHIKFYASVTYASFLLPNWAQVRELSVIAVAEDAFDHLVTASMYSRQRVSSQPPLVGNECEIEVLKDIIARLHAGNTRNTLLAAIRRICLRLAGRGSQIRLVDSNAIPRDIVHYIYNHFKKGQLEPQEPFLHTSSSFDQIHLSNSSLAPFDFGNLNVSSDGCVLVYAHGHQHDAGRQMSSVCVFLTDGPPDVPTLEILGMAIKNTFENHDVYHTSRIHRVPNFRGFAKDKAGKRWNIKNSYGVFSAGFQFVDWILFLGCGPPVRQGSSRPGTSTDLFLRNHYPWQEPGYIYSAIARRIFVIYKIVTWEVRYWRTIAKERKDQGVNCCEICAGEVEIGDKICDECSADIFTQVHEFWFKNALHGKQPIDYRPRPINPELSEYARDLRFKMDDHEAGDIDVKFEKYLSFYEELDEGYNDLQELRVQTRKFEEIQREAEWPSKKRRRSSEITSKTDSTEQM
;
A
#
# COMPACT_ATOMS: atom_id res chain seq x y z
N MET A 1 0.43 7.69 -34.60
CA MET A 1 -1.01 7.36 -34.57
C MET A 1 -1.78 8.59 -34.96
N SER A 2 -2.90 8.43 -35.67
CA SER A 2 -3.81 9.55 -35.94
C SER A 2 -4.59 9.91 -34.66
N ASP A 3 -5.12 11.13 -34.57
CA ASP A 3 -6.00 11.54 -33.47
C ASP A 3 -7.26 10.64 -33.36
N GLU A 4 -7.70 10.06 -34.48
CA GLU A 4 -8.83 9.12 -34.54
C GLU A 4 -8.48 7.79 -33.85
N ASP A 5 -7.28 7.25 -34.06
CA ASP A 5 -6.82 6.02 -33.40
C ASP A 5 -6.81 6.17 -31.87
N HIS A 6 -6.34 7.34 -31.40
CA HIS A 6 -6.32 7.65 -29.97
C HIS A 6 -7.73 7.74 -29.36
N ARG A 7 -8.68 8.38 -30.06
CA ARG A 7 -10.08 8.44 -29.59
C ARG A 7 -10.71 7.06 -29.54
N SER A 8 -10.53 6.25 -30.59
CA SER A 8 -11.03 4.87 -30.63
C SER A 8 -10.49 4.02 -29.46
N THR A 9 -9.19 4.16 -29.17
CA THR A 9 -8.54 3.44 -28.06
C THR A 9 -9.10 3.88 -26.70
N GLN A 10 -9.26 5.19 -26.52
CA GLN A 10 -9.83 5.77 -25.31
C GLN A 10 -11.30 5.37 -25.12
N ASP A 11 -12.12 5.35 -26.18
CA ASP A 11 -13.52 4.94 -26.11
C ASP A 11 -13.65 3.44 -25.77
N SER A 12 -12.83 2.60 -26.39
CA SER A 12 -12.74 1.16 -26.06
C SER A 12 -12.35 0.95 -24.59
N TYR A 13 -11.36 1.70 -24.09
CA TYR A 13 -10.98 1.69 -22.68
C TYR A 13 -12.17 2.03 -21.77
N HIS A 14 -12.86 3.15 -22.04
CA HIS A 14 -13.97 3.61 -21.19
C HIS A 14 -15.16 2.67 -21.24
N GLN A 15 -15.44 2.08 -22.40
CA GLN A 15 -16.49 1.09 -22.55
C GLN A 15 -16.19 -0.19 -21.75
N GLY A 16 -14.98 -0.72 -21.86
CA GLY A 16 -14.54 -1.89 -21.10
C GLY A 16 -14.58 -1.64 -19.59
N LEU A 17 -14.04 -0.50 -19.14
CA LEU A 17 -14.05 -0.13 -17.72
C LEU A 17 -15.47 0.00 -17.16
N LYS A 18 -16.39 0.64 -17.90
CA LYS A 18 -17.80 0.78 -17.49
C LYS A 18 -18.50 -0.56 -17.29
N GLY A 19 -18.15 -1.59 -18.07
CA GLY A 19 -18.68 -2.94 -17.89
C GLY A 19 -18.36 -3.52 -16.51
N PHE A 20 -17.14 -3.30 -16.01
CA PHE A 20 -16.73 -3.71 -14.67
C PHE A 20 -17.30 -2.80 -13.58
N GLU A 21 -17.36 -1.48 -13.80
CA GLU A 21 -17.97 -0.54 -12.85
C GLU A 21 -19.45 -0.85 -12.59
N ALA A 22 -20.17 -1.43 -13.57
CA ALA A 22 -21.54 -1.86 -13.39
C ALA A 22 -21.72 -3.00 -12.38
N LEU A 23 -20.65 -3.76 -12.07
CA LEU A 23 -20.65 -4.81 -11.07
C LEU A 23 -20.26 -4.30 -9.66
N ASP A 24 -19.84 -3.05 -9.53
CA ASP A 24 -19.42 -2.48 -8.25
C ASP A 24 -20.58 -2.48 -7.24
N SER A 25 -20.26 -2.76 -5.98
CA SER A 25 -21.24 -2.75 -4.90
C SER A 25 -20.65 -2.16 -3.62
N LYS A 26 -21.50 -2.00 -2.60
CA LYS A 26 -21.04 -1.63 -1.25
C LYS A 26 -20.11 -2.67 -0.63
N TRP A 27 -20.17 -3.92 -1.10
CA TRP A 27 -19.41 -5.04 -0.56
C TRP A 27 -18.00 -5.12 -1.16
N GLY A 28 -17.86 -4.82 -2.44
CA GLY A 28 -16.58 -4.88 -3.14
C GLY A 28 -16.62 -4.24 -4.52
N ILE A 29 -15.42 -3.99 -5.04
CA ILE A 29 -15.16 -3.36 -6.34
C ILE A 29 -14.49 -4.40 -7.27
N ILE A 30 -14.83 -4.39 -8.55
CA ILE A 30 -14.28 -5.35 -9.52
C ILE A 30 -13.57 -4.58 -10.62
N ARG A 31 -12.32 -4.93 -10.90
CA ARG A 31 -11.54 -4.31 -11.96
C ARG A 31 -10.84 -5.36 -12.80
N HIS A 32 -10.61 -5.07 -14.07
CA HIS A 32 -9.66 -5.80 -14.87
C HIS A 32 -8.32 -5.06 -14.85
N ALA A 33 -7.23 -5.78 -14.59
CA ALA A 33 -5.91 -5.20 -14.40
C ALA A 33 -5.29 -4.66 -15.71
N THR A 34 -5.91 -4.93 -16.86
CA THR A 34 -5.42 -4.39 -18.13
C THR A 34 -5.61 -2.88 -18.28
N PHE A 35 -6.59 -2.29 -17.59
CA PHE A 35 -6.95 -0.88 -17.75
C PHE A 35 -6.03 -0.03 -16.89
N VAL A 36 -5.20 0.78 -17.53
CA VAL A 36 -4.23 1.65 -16.87
C VAL A 36 -4.27 3.06 -17.46
N GLU A 37 -4.26 4.05 -16.59
CA GLU A 37 -4.11 5.46 -16.98
C GLU A 37 -2.64 5.86 -16.89
N SER A 38 -2.09 6.34 -18.00
CA SER A 38 -0.74 6.92 -18.02
C SER A 38 -0.86 8.44 -17.99
N GLN A 39 -0.38 9.06 -16.91
CA GLN A 39 -0.50 10.51 -16.67
C GLN A 39 0.88 11.16 -16.76
N TYR A 40 1.00 12.24 -17.53
CA TYR A 40 2.17 13.11 -17.55
C TYR A 40 1.79 14.45 -16.93
N ARG A 41 2.58 14.90 -15.95
CA ARG A 41 2.46 16.22 -15.33
C ARG A 41 3.82 16.88 -15.31
N CYS A 42 3.97 17.93 -16.09
CA CYS A 42 5.18 18.73 -16.12
C CYS A 42 4.91 20.12 -15.58
N PHE A 43 5.67 20.47 -14.55
CA PHE A 43 5.84 21.83 -14.10
C PHE A 43 7.17 22.33 -14.66
N PHE A 44 7.12 23.24 -15.61
CA PHE A 44 8.32 23.82 -16.20
C PHE A 44 8.32 25.34 -16.12
N VAL A 45 9.48 25.90 -15.80
CA VAL A 45 9.62 27.33 -15.55
C VAL A 45 10.78 27.88 -16.35
N THR A 46 10.52 28.96 -17.07
CA THR A 46 11.50 29.75 -17.81
C THR A 46 11.59 31.15 -17.22
N ARG A 47 12.56 31.94 -17.67
CA ARG A 47 12.67 33.35 -17.30
C ARG A 47 11.36 34.13 -17.52
N ASP A 48 10.61 33.79 -18.56
CA ASP A 48 9.40 34.53 -18.97
C ASP A 48 8.18 34.23 -18.08
N ASN A 49 8.10 33.03 -17.49
CA ASN A 49 6.91 32.61 -16.74
C ASN A 49 7.14 32.47 -15.22
N VAL A 50 8.39 32.48 -14.73
CA VAL A 50 8.72 32.31 -13.31
C VAL A 50 8.07 33.36 -12.41
N THR A 51 8.02 34.61 -12.85
CA THR A 51 7.42 35.71 -12.08
C THR A 51 5.92 35.51 -11.92
N THR A 52 5.22 35.14 -12.99
CA THR A 52 3.79 34.83 -12.98
C THR A 52 3.48 33.68 -12.03
N MET A 53 4.27 32.61 -12.09
CA MET A 53 4.15 31.47 -11.18
C MET A 53 4.35 31.88 -9.72
N LEU A 54 5.37 32.67 -9.42
CA LEU A 54 5.66 33.10 -8.06
C LEU A 54 4.59 34.05 -7.50
N GLN A 55 4.09 34.98 -8.31
CA GLN A 55 3.09 35.98 -7.89
C GLN A 55 1.68 35.40 -7.68
N SER A 56 1.37 34.28 -8.33
CA SER A 56 0.09 33.58 -8.18
C SER A 56 -0.03 32.73 -6.91
N THR A 57 1.03 32.70 -6.07
CA THR A 57 1.07 31.99 -4.78
C THR A 57 1.20 32.99 -3.63
N GLN A 58 0.51 32.73 -2.50
CA GLN A 58 0.62 33.56 -1.28
C GLN A 58 2.07 33.61 -0.77
N ASP A 59 2.51 34.76 -0.23
CA ASP A 59 3.91 35.03 0.14
C ASP A 59 4.59 33.91 0.96
N GLN A 60 3.93 33.41 2.01
CA GLN A 60 4.48 32.35 2.86
C GLN A 60 4.58 31.01 2.13
N ALA A 61 3.59 30.67 1.30
CA ALA A 61 3.59 29.46 0.49
C ALA A 61 4.63 29.56 -0.63
N ARG A 62 4.76 30.72 -1.29
CA ARG A 62 5.76 31.03 -2.31
C ARG A 62 7.17 30.74 -1.82
N LYS A 63 7.52 31.26 -0.64
CA LYS A 63 8.84 31.07 -0.02
C LYS A 63 9.15 29.59 0.20
N ILE A 64 8.21 28.85 0.79
CA ILE A 64 8.42 27.43 1.08
C ILE A 64 8.44 26.62 -0.24
N LEU A 65 7.62 26.98 -1.24
CA LEU A 65 7.58 26.34 -2.58
C LEU A 65 8.91 26.47 -3.31
N ALA A 66 9.43 27.69 -3.42
CA ALA A 66 10.74 27.93 -4.02
C ALA A 66 11.84 27.11 -3.32
N ARG A 67 11.84 27.07 -1.98
CA ARG A 67 12.80 26.27 -1.20
C ARG A 67 12.69 24.77 -1.51
N GLN A 68 11.47 24.24 -1.58
CA GLN A 68 11.25 22.82 -1.87
C GLN A 68 11.69 22.46 -3.30
N ILE A 69 11.34 23.30 -4.29
CA ILE A 69 11.78 23.11 -5.69
C ILE A 69 13.32 23.09 -5.75
N ILE A 70 13.98 24.11 -5.20
CA ILE A 70 15.45 24.18 -5.16
C ILE A 70 16.05 22.94 -4.49
N THR A 71 15.55 22.57 -3.31
CA THR A 71 16.05 21.39 -2.56
C THR A 71 15.95 20.13 -3.41
N LYS A 72 14.82 19.91 -4.09
CA LYS A 72 14.61 18.70 -4.90
C LYS A 72 15.45 18.67 -6.17
N LEU A 73 15.70 19.82 -6.78
CA LEU A 73 16.63 19.95 -7.90
C LEU A 73 18.07 19.72 -7.47
N GLN A 74 18.45 20.09 -6.24
CA GLN A 74 19.82 19.90 -5.74
C GLN A 74 20.12 18.48 -5.29
N GLU A 75 19.13 17.71 -4.82
CA GLU A 75 19.36 16.33 -4.34
C GLU A 75 19.84 15.38 -5.43
N VAL A 76 19.18 15.40 -6.59
CA VAL A 76 19.48 14.55 -7.76
C VAL A 76 19.16 15.36 -9.01
N PRO A 77 20.05 16.27 -9.42
CA PRO A 77 19.80 17.09 -10.59
C PRO A 77 19.98 16.29 -11.88
N LEU A 78 19.06 16.47 -12.81
CA LEU A 78 19.26 16.15 -14.23
C LEU A 78 19.47 17.45 -15.00
N SER A 79 20.32 17.41 -16.02
CA SER A 79 20.37 18.45 -17.05
C SER A 79 19.71 17.89 -18.31
N ILE A 80 18.60 18.49 -18.71
CA ILE A 80 17.82 18.04 -19.88
C ILE A 80 17.50 19.25 -20.77
N SER A 81 17.44 19.01 -22.08
CA SER A 81 16.96 19.99 -23.06
C SER A 81 15.44 19.94 -23.23
N TRP A 82 14.91 20.95 -23.92
CA TRP A 82 13.52 20.98 -24.37
C TRP A 82 13.12 19.75 -25.22
N ALA A 83 14.04 19.28 -26.07
CA ALA A 83 13.83 18.08 -26.88
C ALA A 83 13.60 16.84 -26.00
N CYS A 84 14.38 16.69 -24.93
CA CYS A 84 14.18 15.61 -23.96
C CYS A 84 12.83 15.72 -23.24
N LEU A 85 12.39 16.92 -22.85
CA LEU A 85 11.07 17.11 -22.21
C LEU A 85 9.92 16.71 -23.13
N SER A 86 9.98 17.16 -24.39
CA SER A 86 8.97 16.85 -25.41
C SER A 86 8.94 15.35 -25.72
N MET A 87 10.12 14.73 -25.82
CA MET A 87 10.25 13.28 -26.03
C MET A 87 9.66 12.48 -24.87
N ILE A 88 9.92 12.87 -23.62
CA ILE A 88 9.37 12.17 -22.45
C ILE A 88 7.84 12.18 -22.49
N GLU A 89 7.21 13.32 -22.84
CA GLU A 89 5.75 13.39 -22.96
C GLU A 89 5.23 12.47 -24.09
N GLU A 90 5.86 12.54 -25.25
CA GLU A 90 5.49 11.79 -26.45
C GLU A 90 5.62 10.29 -26.23
N GLU A 91 6.75 9.83 -25.68
CA GLU A 91 6.99 8.43 -25.36
C GLU A 91 6.03 7.92 -24.28
N TRP A 92 5.65 8.77 -23.32
CA TRP A 92 4.80 8.37 -22.20
C TRP A 92 3.30 8.31 -22.53
N THR A 93 2.81 9.25 -23.33
CA THR A 93 1.36 9.42 -23.58
C THR A 93 0.96 9.29 -25.04
N GLY A 94 1.93 9.13 -25.95
CA GLY A 94 1.73 9.18 -27.39
C GLY A 94 1.39 10.57 -27.91
N ARG A 95 1.50 11.61 -27.08
CA ARG A 95 1.13 12.99 -27.43
C ARG A 95 2.31 13.93 -27.20
N SER A 96 2.50 14.88 -28.12
CA SER A 96 3.43 15.99 -27.94
C SER A 96 2.63 17.28 -27.90
N ARG A 97 2.40 17.84 -26.70
CA ARG A 97 1.66 19.11 -26.53
C ARG A 97 2.60 20.30 -26.41
N MET A 98 3.87 20.07 -26.12
CA MET A 98 4.89 21.10 -26.06
C MET A 98 5.14 21.70 -27.45
N PRO A 99 4.83 22.98 -27.71
CA PRO A 99 5.04 23.58 -29.02
C PRO A 99 6.54 23.61 -29.34
N ARG A 100 6.92 23.14 -30.53
CA ARG A 100 8.28 23.34 -31.05
C ARG A 100 8.46 24.83 -31.33
N SER A 101 9.22 25.51 -30.47
CA SER A 101 9.65 26.88 -30.67
C SER A 101 11.16 26.88 -30.81
N HIS A 102 11.66 27.44 -31.90
CA HIS A 102 13.11 27.57 -32.15
C HIS A 102 13.84 28.30 -31.01
N HIS A 103 13.14 29.13 -30.23
CA HIS A 103 13.71 29.80 -29.06
C HIS A 103 13.93 28.87 -27.86
N LEU A 104 13.16 27.78 -27.75
CA LEU A 104 13.22 26.84 -26.63
C LEU A 104 14.25 25.72 -26.85
N ASP A 105 14.65 25.46 -28.09
CA ASP A 105 15.57 24.38 -28.45
C ASP A 105 16.97 24.53 -27.82
N HIS A 106 17.35 25.76 -27.45
CA HIS A 106 18.63 26.06 -26.79
C HIS A 106 18.54 26.13 -25.26
N ILE A 107 17.33 26.04 -24.68
CA ILE A 107 17.14 26.16 -23.23
C ILE A 107 17.48 24.83 -22.56
N LYS A 108 18.34 24.91 -21.55
CA LYS A 108 18.67 23.82 -20.65
C LYS A 108 17.89 23.95 -19.36
N PHE A 109 17.47 22.82 -18.81
CA PHE A 109 16.69 22.74 -17.59
C PHE A 109 17.42 21.94 -16.53
N TYR A 110 17.43 22.45 -15.31
CA TYR A 110 17.58 21.65 -14.11
C TYR A 110 16.28 20.90 -13.88
N ALA A 111 16.32 19.57 -13.90
CA ALA A 111 15.13 18.76 -13.85
C ALA A 111 15.13 17.67 -12.79
N SER A 112 13.92 17.33 -12.34
CA SER A 112 13.61 16.15 -11.55
C SER A 112 12.45 15.41 -12.20
N VAL A 113 12.71 14.19 -12.69
CA VAL A 113 11.71 13.31 -13.31
C VAL A 113 11.39 12.18 -12.34
N THR A 114 10.13 12.10 -11.93
CA THR A 114 9.63 11.13 -10.95
C THR A 114 8.57 10.25 -11.59
N TYR A 115 8.78 8.94 -11.55
CA TYR A 115 7.79 7.93 -11.88
C TYR A 115 7.03 7.51 -10.63
N ALA A 116 5.72 7.33 -10.74
CA ALA A 116 4.89 6.74 -9.71
C ALA A 116 3.85 5.79 -10.31
N SER A 117 3.62 4.64 -9.68
CA SER A 117 2.51 3.74 -10.00
C SER A 117 1.67 3.53 -8.75
N PHE A 118 0.36 3.71 -8.82
CA PHE A 118 -0.53 3.65 -7.65
C PHE A 118 -2.00 3.41 -8.05
N LEU A 119 -2.84 3.16 -7.05
CA LEU A 119 -4.30 3.04 -7.22
C LEU A 119 -5.01 4.33 -6.81
N LEU A 120 -5.93 4.79 -7.64
CA LEU A 120 -6.84 5.90 -7.33
C LEU A 120 -7.95 5.49 -6.36
N PRO A 121 -8.70 6.45 -5.79
CA PRO A 121 -9.86 6.15 -4.96
C PRO A 121 -10.92 5.29 -5.65
N ASN A 122 -11.10 5.39 -6.96
CA ASN A 122 -12.01 4.54 -7.73
C ASN A 122 -11.41 3.17 -8.14
N TRP A 123 -10.25 2.80 -7.59
CA TRP A 123 -9.49 1.59 -7.92
C TRP A 123 -8.90 1.54 -9.33
N ALA A 124 -8.92 2.66 -10.07
CA ALA A 124 -8.19 2.76 -11.32
C ALA A 124 -6.67 2.73 -11.07
N GLN A 125 -5.96 1.98 -11.90
CA GLN A 125 -4.51 1.91 -11.90
C GLN A 125 -3.95 3.11 -12.64
N VAL A 126 -3.01 3.81 -12.01
CA VAL A 126 -2.34 4.95 -12.61
C VAL A 126 -0.85 4.71 -12.62
N ARG A 127 -0.22 4.98 -13.76
CA ARG A 127 1.20 5.23 -13.89
C ARG A 127 1.38 6.70 -14.20
N GLU A 128 2.32 7.35 -13.54
CA GLU A 128 2.48 8.80 -13.63
C GLU A 128 3.95 9.19 -13.76
N LEU A 129 4.24 10.06 -14.73
CA LEU A 129 5.47 10.83 -14.78
C LEU A 129 5.20 12.26 -14.33
N SER A 130 5.83 12.65 -13.24
CA SER A 130 5.88 14.01 -12.72
C SER A 130 7.23 14.64 -13.00
N VAL A 131 7.26 15.79 -13.65
CA VAL A 131 8.49 16.51 -14.01
C VAL A 131 8.48 17.90 -13.37
N ILE A 132 9.58 18.24 -12.70
CA ILE A 132 9.94 19.62 -12.35
C ILE A 132 11.08 20.00 -13.28
N ALA A 133 10.95 21.06 -14.06
CA ALA A 133 12.00 21.56 -14.95
C ALA A 133 12.16 23.07 -14.76
N VAL A 134 13.35 23.53 -14.39
CA VAL A 134 13.64 24.96 -14.21
C VAL A 134 14.76 25.35 -15.13
N ALA A 135 14.50 26.27 -16.05
CA ALA A 135 15.52 26.80 -16.95
C ALA A 135 16.68 27.38 -16.15
N GLU A 136 17.91 27.23 -16.65
CA GLU A 136 19.12 27.70 -15.94
C GLU A 136 19.02 29.19 -15.58
N ASP A 137 18.45 30.01 -16.48
CA ASP A 137 18.25 31.45 -16.31
C ASP A 137 17.05 31.85 -15.44
N ALA A 138 16.17 30.90 -15.10
CA ALA A 138 15.05 31.09 -14.19
C ALA A 138 15.41 30.78 -12.73
N PHE A 139 16.52 30.08 -12.49
CA PHE A 139 16.90 29.59 -11.16
C PHE A 139 17.09 30.72 -10.14
N ASP A 140 17.70 31.84 -10.54
CA ASP A 140 17.94 32.99 -9.66
C ASP A 140 16.64 33.63 -9.13
N HIS A 141 15.56 33.55 -9.91
CA HIS A 141 14.25 34.03 -9.48
C HIS A 141 13.68 33.15 -8.35
N LEU A 142 13.91 31.84 -8.40
CA LEU A 142 13.56 30.93 -7.30
C LEU A 142 14.42 31.21 -6.06
N VAL A 143 15.74 31.42 -6.23
CA VAL A 143 16.64 31.75 -5.12
C VAL A 143 16.18 33.04 -4.43
N THR A 144 15.83 34.06 -5.21
CA THR A 144 15.29 35.32 -4.70
C THR A 144 13.99 35.09 -3.92
N ALA A 145 13.04 34.35 -4.49
CA ALA A 145 11.75 34.06 -3.85
C ALA A 145 11.87 33.19 -2.59
N SER A 146 12.88 32.32 -2.53
CA SER A 146 13.15 31.44 -1.40
C SER A 146 13.65 32.20 -0.16
N MET A 147 14.11 33.44 -0.33
CA MET A 147 14.79 34.23 0.70
C MET A 147 15.94 33.43 1.37
N TYR A 148 16.68 32.65 0.60
CA TYR A 148 17.93 32.08 1.10
C TYR A 148 18.99 33.16 1.23
N SER A 149 19.86 33.03 2.24
CA SER A 149 21.08 33.85 2.28
C SER A 149 21.94 33.49 1.07
N ARG A 150 22.51 34.51 0.40
CA ARG A 150 23.39 34.32 -0.77
C ARG A 150 24.58 33.40 -0.49
N GLN A 151 24.95 33.22 0.77
CA GLN A 151 26.06 32.36 1.20
C GLN A 151 25.66 30.89 1.40
N ARG A 152 24.37 30.53 1.34
CA ARG A 152 23.96 29.12 1.47
C ARG A 152 24.27 28.35 0.19
N VAL A 153 24.67 27.10 0.34
CA VAL A 153 24.78 26.11 -0.76
C VAL A 153 23.47 26.01 -1.54
N SER A 154 22.33 26.15 -0.86
CA SER A 154 21.00 26.18 -1.47
C SER A 154 20.72 27.39 -2.38
N SER A 155 21.61 28.37 -2.43
CA SER A 155 21.51 29.53 -3.32
C SER A 155 22.36 29.37 -4.59
N GLN A 156 23.16 28.31 -4.69
CA GLN A 156 23.94 28.00 -5.89
C GLN A 156 23.14 27.13 -6.86
N PRO A 157 23.35 27.29 -8.18
CA PRO A 157 22.78 26.38 -9.16
C PRO A 157 23.12 24.92 -8.85
N PRO A 158 22.23 23.95 -9.18
CA PRO A 158 22.54 22.54 -9.00
C PRO A 158 23.81 22.15 -9.77
N LEU A 159 24.67 21.35 -9.14
CA LEU A 159 25.86 20.80 -9.79
C LEU A 159 25.43 19.71 -10.76
N VAL A 160 25.27 20.08 -12.03
CA VAL A 160 24.90 19.15 -13.09
C VAL A 160 26.11 18.64 -13.84
N GLY A 161 26.07 17.35 -14.21
CA GLY A 161 27.05 16.75 -15.10
C GLY A 161 26.73 17.04 -16.57
N ASN A 162 27.20 16.18 -17.45
CA ASN A 162 26.82 16.19 -18.87
C ASN A 162 25.30 16.08 -19.02
N GLU A 163 24.77 16.78 -20.03
CA GLU A 163 23.37 16.69 -20.44
C GLU A 163 22.96 15.24 -20.69
N CYS A 164 21.75 14.87 -20.26
CA CYS A 164 21.21 13.54 -20.45
C CYS A 164 21.02 13.24 -21.95
N GLU A 165 21.48 12.06 -22.38
CA GLU A 165 21.27 11.61 -23.75
C GLU A 165 19.80 11.24 -23.98
N ILE A 166 19.20 11.80 -25.03
CA ILE A 166 17.78 11.63 -25.34
C ILE A 166 17.40 10.16 -25.53
N GLU A 167 18.24 9.38 -26.23
CA GLU A 167 17.99 7.96 -26.49
C GLU A 167 18.02 7.12 -25.21
N VAL A 168 18.89 7.45 -24.26
CA VAL A 168 18.96 6.77 -22.96
C VAL A 168 17.72 7.07 -22.13
N LEU A 169 17.28 8.34 -22.11
CA LEU A 169 16.02 8.70 -21.45
C LEU A 169 14.84 7.99 -22.11
N LYS A 170 14.79 7.96 -23.44
CA LYS A 170 13.73 7.30 -24.20
C LYS A 170 13.62 5.82 -23.86
N ASP A 171 14.74 5.09 -23.83
CA ASP A 171 14.76 3.68 -23.43
C ASP A 171 14.21 3.48 -22.01
N ILE A 172 14.62 4.33 -21.05
CA ILE A 172 14.11 4.25 -19.67
C ILE A 172 12.60 4.49 -19.62
N ILE A 173 12.09 5.50 -20.33
CA ILE A 173 10.65 5.80 -20.36
C ILE A 173 9.87 4.65 -21.03
N ALA A 174 10.35 4.15 -22.16
CA ALA A 174 9.75 3.02 -22.86
C ALA A 174 9.70 1.75 -21.98
N ARG A 175 10.78 1.48 -21.22
CA ARG A 175 10.83 0.35 -20.27
C ARG A 175 9.91 0.52 -19.06
N LEU A 176 9.68 1.75 -18.60
CA LEU A 176 8.66 2.05 -17.58
C LEU A 176 7.24 1.79 -18.12
N HIS A 177 7.03 1.95 -19.43
CA HIS A 177 5.75 1.70 -20.10
C HIS A 177 5.52 0.20 -20.43
N ALA A 178 6.59 -0.55 -20.72
CA ALA A 178 6.56 -1.95 -21.19
C ALA A 178 6.01 -3.01 -20.21
N GLY A 179 5.57 -2.64 -19.01
CA GLY A 179 5.06 -3.59 -18.01
C GLY A 179 3.79 -4.31 -18.45
N ASN A 180 3.77 -5.65 -18.30
CA ASN A 180 2.55 -6.44 -18.48
C ASN A 180 1.51 -6.16 -17.38
N THR A 181 0.31 -6.74 -17.53
CA THR A 181 -0.83 -6.57 -16.61
C THR A 181 -0.44 -6.84 -15.14
N ARG A 182 0.23 -7.96 -14.88
CA ARG A 182 0.61 -8.39 -13.52
C ARG A 182 1.69 -7.48 -12.91
N ASN A 183 2.73 -7.16 -13.68
CA ASN A 183 3.82 -6.26 -13.24
C ASN A 183 3.28 -4.88 -12.86
N THR A 184 2.32 -4.39 -13.63
CA THR A 184 1.73 -3.06 -13.45
C THR A 184 0.86 -2.99 -12.22
N LEU A 185 -0.01 -3.98 -12.06
CA LEU A 185 -0.87 -4.07 -10.89
C LEU A 185 -0.03 -4.19 -9.63
N LEU A 186 1.03 -5.01 -9.63
CA LEU A 186 1.94 -5.09 -8.49
C LEU A 186 2.61 -3.76 -8.20
N ALA A 187 3.09 -3.05 -9.23
CA ALA A 187 3.68 -1.72 -9.04
C ALA A 187 2.69 -0.72 -8.42
N ALA A 188 1.41 -0.78 -8.83
CA ALA A 188 0.36 0.07 -8.30
C ALA A 188 -0.01 -0.29 -6.85
N ILE A 189 -0.13 -1.59 -6.53
CA ILE A 189 -0.34 -2.10 -5.17
C ILE A 189 0.82 -1.69 -4.26
N ARG A 190 2.06 -1.84 -4.71
CA ARG A 190 3.26 -1.47 -3.95
C ARG A 190 3.50 0.03 -3.92
N ARG A 191 2.69 0.83 -4.63
CA ARG A 191 2.85 2.27 -4.74
C ARG A 191 4.29 2.64 -5.12
N ILE A 192 4.82 2.04 -6.18
CA ILE A 192 6.21 2.27 -6.60
C ILE A 192 6.39 3.76 -6.94
N CYS A 193 7.42 4.39 -6.39
CA CYS A 193 7.81 5.75 -6.72
C CYS A 193 9.32 5.83 -6.88
N LEU A 194 9.76 6.16 -8.08
CA LEU A 194 11.16 6.21 -8.51
C LEU A 194 11.48 7.59 -9.06
N ARG A 195 12.75 7.97 -8.99
CA ARG A 195 13.28 9.19 -9.60
C ARG A 195 14.43 8.82 -10.54
N LEU A 196 14.51 9.50 -11.67
CA LEU A 196 15.66 9.37 -12.57
C LEU A 196 16.86 10.12 -11.97
N ALA A 197 18.02 9.48 -11.95
CA ALA A 197 19.26 9.97 -11.38
C ALA A 197 20.43 9.66 -12.30
N GLY A 198 21.30 10.64 -12.56
CA GLY A 198 22.47 10.39 -13.41
C GLY A 198 22.94 11.61 -14.20
N ARG A 199 23.79 11.35 -15.18
CA ARG A 199 24.33 12.35 -16.13
C ARG A 199 24.75 11.66 -17.43
N GLY A 200 24.70 12.36 -18.55
CA GLY A 200 25.06 11.78 -19.86
C GLY A 200 24.26 10.51 -20.15
N SER A 201 24.98 9.45 -20.52
CA SER A 201 24.45 8.10 -20.70
C SER A 201 24.28 7.27 -19.42
N GLN A 202 24.75 7.75 -18.27
CA GLN A 202 24.70 7.03 -16.99
C GLN A 202 23.45 7.42 -16.18
N ILE A 203 22.27 7.12 -16.72
CA ILE A 203 20.99 7.40 -16.07
C ILE A 203 20.43 6.11 -15.46
N ARG A 204 19.98 6.18 -14.21
CA ARG A 204 19.38 5.06 -13.47
C ARG A 204 18.14 5.51 -12.71
N LEU A 205 17.31 4.54 -12.33
CA LEU A 205 16.20 4.76 -11.42
C LEU A 205 16.66 4.56 -9.97
N VAL A 206 16.20 5.43 -9.08
CA VAL A 206 16.41 5.32 -7.63
C VAL A 206 15.09 5.53 -6.90
N ASP A 207 14.93 4.96 -5.70
CA ASP A 207 13.74 5.17 -4.88
C ASP A 207 13.50 6.66 -4.60
N SER A 208 12.24 7.07 -4.67
CA SER A 208 11.79 8.43 -4.40
C SER A 208 10.79 8.45 -3.24
N ASN A 209 10.84 9.52 -2.44
CA ASN A 209 9.85 9.79 -1.38
C ASN A 209 8.61 10.54 -1.89
N ALA A 210 8.45 10.63 -3.22
CA ALA A 210 7.38 11.32 -3.93
C ALA A 210 7.25 12.83 -3.67
N ILE A 211 8.16 13.47 -2.91
CA ILE A 211 8.09 14.93 -2.69
C ILE A 211 8.13 15.73 -4.00
N PRO A 212 8.99 15.42 -5.01
CA PRO A 212 8.96 16.14 -6.28
C PRO A 212 7.59 16.04 -6.97
N ARG A 213 7.02 14.84 -7.00
CA ARG A 213 5.65 14.60 -7.49
C ARG A 213 4.63 15.43 -6.72
N ASP A 214 4.70 15.43 -5.40
CA ASP A 214 3.75 16.14 -4.55
C ASP A 214 3.82 17.67 -4.76
N ILE A 215 5.00 18.22 -5.07
CA ILE A 215 5.15 19.63 -5.47
C ILE A 215 4.38 19.89 -6.77
N VAL A 216 4.57 19.06 -7.80
CA VAL A 216 3.86 19.20 -9.08
C VAL A 216 2.34 19.12 -8.88
N HIS A 217 1.86 18.15 -8.08
CA HIS A 217 0.44 18.03 -7.77
C HIS A 217 -0.09 19.20 -6.95
N TYR A 218 0.69 19.75 -6.02
CA TYR A 218 0.30 20.94 -5.26
C TYR A 218 0.05 22.12 -6.21
N ILE A 219 0.99 22.38 -7.12
CA ILE A 219 0.88 23.46 -8.12
C ILE A 219 -0.32 23.17 -9.03
N TYR A 220 -0.42 21.95 -9.58
CA TYR A 220 -1.54 21.54 -10.43
C TYR A 220 -2.90 21.76 -9.75
N ASN A 221 -3.09 21.31 -8.51
CA ASN A 221 -4.33 21.46 -7.78
C ASN A 221 -4.64 22.93 -7.41
N HIS A 222 -3.62 23.77 -7.25
CA HIS A 222 -3.79 25.20 -6.99
C HIS A 222 -4.39 25.94 -8.20
N PHE A 223 -4.02 25.54 -9.41
CA PHE A 223 -4.53 26.15 -10.66
C PHE A 223 -5.71 25.42 -11.28
N LYS A 224 -5.96 24.16 -10.91
CA LYS A 224 -7.10 23.39 -11.42
C LYS A 224 -8.43 24.06 -11.05
N LYS A 225 -9.26 24.36 -12.05
CA LYS A 225 -10.60 24.94 -11.87
C LYS A 225 -11.67 23.89 -12.15
N GLY A 226 -12.18 23.26 -11.11
CA GLY A 226 -13.19 22.21 -11.23
C GLY A 226 -12.65 21.00 -11.99
N GLN A 227 -13.24 20.68 -13.14
CA GLN A 227 -12.79 19.59 -14.03
C GLN A 227 -11.85 20.05 -15.16
N LEU A 228 -11.65 21.36 -15.32
CA LEU A 228 -10.81 21.90 -16.38
C LEU A 228 -9.33 21.74 -16.03
N GLU A 229 -8.54 21.32 -17.02
CA GLU A 229 -7.08 21.30 -16.93
C GLU A 229 -6.55 22.74 -16.75
N PRO A 230 -5.49 22.95 -15.93
CA PRO A 230 -4.78 24.22 -15.85
C PRO A 230 -4.39 24.73 -17.25
N GLN A 231 -4.52 26.04 -17.48
CA GLN A 231 -4.17 26.71 -18.74
C GLN A 231 -2.88 27.53 -18.61
N GLU A 232 -2.26 27.47 -17.45
CA GLU A 232 -1.08 28.22 -17.10
C GLU A 232 0.12 27.74 -17.93
N PRO A 233 0.93 28.65 -18.49
CA PRO A 233 2.01 28.32 -19.43
C PRO A 233 3.22 27.63 -18.78
N PHE A 234 3.18 27.39 -17.47
CA PHE A 234 4.21 26.65 -16.72
C PHE A 234 3.72 25.27 -16.25
N LEU A 235 2.50 24.88 -16.63
CA LEU A 235 1.93 23.57 -16.36
C LEU A 235 1.54 22.90 -17.68
N HIS A 236 2.05 21.69 -17.87
CA HIS A 236 1.65 20.82 -18.97
C HIS A 236 1.15 19.50 -18.41
N THR A 237 -0.02 19.09 -18.87
CA THR A 237 -0.55 17.77 -18.56
C THR A 237 -1.02 17.06 -19.80
N SER A 238 -0.78 15.76 -19.83
CA SER A 238 -1.32 14.85 -20.83
C SER A 238 -1.63 13.52 -20.17
N SER A 239 -2.54 12.78 -20.81
CA SER A 239 -2.93 11.46 -20.36
C SER A 239 -3.19 10.56 -21.56
N SER A 240 -2.89 9.28 -21.40
CA SER A 240 -3.36 8.18 -22.24
C SER A 240 -4.09 7.13 -21.40
N PHE A 241 -4.94 6.38 -22.07
CA PHE A 241 -5.75 5.32 -21.47
C PHE A 241 -5.41 4.04 -22.21
N ASP A 242 -4.70 3.16 -21.52
CA ASP A 242 -4.04 2.01 -22.13
C ASP A 242 -4.75 0.71 -21.73
N GLN A 243 -4.83 -0.22 -22.68
CA GLN A 243 -5.24 -1.60 -22.44
C GLN A 243 -4.01 -2.50 -22.63
N ILE A 244 -3.29 -2.76 -21.55
CA ILE A 244 -1.97 -3.43 -21.57
C ILE A 244 -1.97 -4.76 -22.34
N HIS A 245 -3.04 -5.56 -22.28
CA HIS A 245 -3.10 -6.84 -23.00
C HIS A 245 -3.04 -6.70 -24.53
N LEU A 246 -3.31 -5.50 -25.08
CA LEU A 246 -3.18 -5.19 -26.50
C LEU A 246 -1.77 -4.67 -26.86
N SER A 247 -0.93 -4.37 -25.86
CA SER A 247 0.41 -3.86 -26.08
C SER A 247 1.38 -4.99 -26.39
N ASN A 248 2.01 -4.93 -27.56
CA ASN A 248 3.03 -5.88 -28.02
C ASN A 248 4.44 -5.34 -27.81
N SER A 249 4.73 -4.74 -26.65
CA SER A 249 6.09 -4.29 -26.35
C SER A 249 7.02 -5.49 -26.22
N SER A 250 8.08 -5.53 -27.03
CA SER A 250 9.16 -6.51 -26.89
C SER A 250 10.20 -6.12 -25.84
N LEU A 251 10.09 -4.92 -25.25
CA LEU A 251 11.04 -4.42 -24.25
C LEU A 251 10.83 -5.11 -22.91
N ALA A 252 11.92 -5.50 -22.26
CA ALA A 252 11.89 -6.03 -20.92
C ALA A 252 11.53 -4.91 -19.91
N PRO A 253 10.42 -5.04 -19.16
CA PRO A 253 10.03 -4.03 -18.19
C PRO A 253 10.99 -3.99 -17.00
N PHE A 254 10.88 -2.94 -16.19
CA PHE A 254 11.53 -2.95 -14.87
C PHE A 254 10.91 -4.01 -13.96
N ASP A 255 11.76 -4.73 -13.23
CA ASP A 255 11.33 -5.75 -12.29
C ASP A 255 10.87 -5.11 -10.97
N PHE A 256 9.59 -5.32 -10.65
CA PHE A 256 8.97 -4.89 -9.38
C PHE A 256 8.58 -6.08 -8.49
N GLY A 257 9.03 -7.29 -8.86
CA GLY A 257 8.68 -8.57 -8.27
C GLY A 257 7.54 -9.28 -9.02
N ASN A 258 7.15 -10.43 -8.48
CA ASN A 258 6.08 -11.26 -9.03
C ASN A 258 4.77 -11.05 -8.28
N LEU A 259 3.68 -10.91 -9.04
CA LEU A 259 2.33 -10.86 -8.51
C LEU A 259 1.83 -12.29 -8.25
N ASN A 260 1.34 -12.55 -7.05
CA ASN A 260 0.65 -13.79 -6.72
C ASN A 260 -0.77 -13.72 -7.26
N VAL A 261 -1.07 -14.60 -8.23
CA VAL A 261 -2.35 -14.67 -8.93
C VAL A 261 -2.90 -16.08 -8.76
N SER A 262 -4.20 -16.19 -8.45
CA SER A 262 -4.83 -17.50 -8.34
C SER A 262 -4.97 -18.21 -9.69
N SER A 263 -5.29 -19.50 -9.65
CA SER A 263 -5.63 -20.27 -10.84
C SER A 263 -6.81 -19.70 -11.63
N ASP A 264 -7.69 -18.95 -10.95
CA ASP A 264 -8.84 -18.27 -11.54
C ASP A 264 -8.46 -16.87 -12.10
N GLY A 265 -7.17 -16.54 -12.19
CA GLY A 265 -6.69 -15.25 -12.71
C GLY A 265 -7.05 -14.06 -11.82
N CYS A 266 -7.26 -14.28 -10.52
CA CYS A 266 -7.76 -13.28 -9.58
C CYS A 266 -6.70 -12.84 -8.57
N VAL A 267 -6.76 -11.56 -8.21
CA VAL A 267 -5.93 -10.94 -7.17
C VAL A 267 -6.82 -10.14 -6.21
N LEU A 268 -6.73 -10.44 -4.92
CA LEU A 268 -7.50 -9.75 -3.88
C LEU A 268 -6.67 -8.60 -3.29
N VAL A 269 -7.26 -7.41 -3.26
CA VAL A 269 -6.59 -6.21 -2.75
C VAL A 269 -7.48 -5.53 -1.72
N TYR A 270 -6.91 -5.27 -0.54
CA TYR A 270 -7.46 -4.40 0.48
C TYR A 270 -6.70 -3.08 0.51
N ALA A 271 -7.42 -1.97 0.51
CA ALA A 271 -6.81 -0.65 0.57
C ALA A 271 -7.56 0.31 1.48
N HIS A 272 -6.81 0.96 2.37
CA HIS A 272 -7.32 2.07 3.17
C HIS A 272 -7.62 3.28 2.26
N GLY A 273 -8.77 3.91 2.46
CA GLY A 273 -9.19 5.16 1.79
C GLY A 273 -9.50 6.25 2.82
N HIS A 274 -9.59 7.51 2.41
CA HIS A 274 -9.99 8.59 3.33
C HIS A 274 -11.51 8.61 3.52
N GLN A 275 -11.97 8.66 4.77
CA GLN A 275 -13.39 8.88 5.09
C GLN A 275 -13.94 10.20 4.51
N HIS A 276 -13.07 11.20 4.30
CA HIS A 276 -13.41 12.50 3.75
C HIS A 276 -13.52 12.54 2.22
N ASP A 277 -13.32 11.43 1.50
CA ASP A 277 -13.72 11.31 0.09
C ASP A 277 -15.24 11.02 0.00
N ALA A 278 -16.01 11.78 0.79
CA ALA A 278 -17.35 11.53 1.30
C ALA A 278 -18.49 11.50 0.26
N GLY A 279 -18.17 11.52 -1.04
CA GLY A 279 -19.16 11.44 -2.12
C GLY A 279 -19.58 10.00 -2.46
N ARG A 280 -18.71 9.01 -2.23
CA ARG A 280 -19.02 7.59 -2.42
C ARG A 280 -18.26 6.80 -1.37
N GLN A 281 -18.97 6.10 -0.48
CA GLN A 281 -18.37 5.11 0.41
C GLN A 281 -17.94 3.90 -0.45
N MET A 282 -16.84 4.06 -1.19
CA MET A 282 -16.31 3.00 -2.04
C MET A 282 -15.71 1.91 -1.15
N SER A 283 -16.00 0.65 -1.47
CA SER A 283 -15.51 -0.48 -0.69
C SER A 283 -13.98 -0.44 -0.55
N SER A 284 -13.49 -0.90 0.61
CA SER A 284 -12.07 -1.04 0.91
C SER A 284 -11.45 -2.29 0.31
N VAL A 285 -12.24 -3.17 -0.29
CA VAL A 285 -11.78 -4.38 -0.97
C VAL A 285 -12.08 -4.32 -2.46
N CYS A 286 -11.16 -4.84 -3.25
CA CYS A 286 -11.26 -4.96 -4.70
C CYS A 286 -10.73 -6.33 -5.13
N VAL A 287 -11.33 -6.90 -6.17
CA VAL A 287 -10.74 -8.00 -6.94
C VAL A 287 -10.24 -7.45 -8.27
N PHE A 288 -9.03 -7.85 -8.65
CA PHE A 288 -8.48 -7.61 -9.97
C PHE A 288 -8.42 -8.93 -10.75
N LEU A 289 -9.06 -8.94 -11.92
CA LEU A 289 -8.88 -10.00 -12.92
C LEU A 289 -7.64 -9.66 -13.76
N THR A 290 -6.71 -10.60 -13.91
CA THR A 290 -5.43 -10.35 -14.59
C THR A 290 -5.26 -11.08 -15.90
N ASP A 291 -6.04 -12.13 -16.11
CA ASP A 291 -5.84 -13.09 -17.20
C ASP A 291 -7.03 -13.05 -18.16
N GLY A 292 -6.75 -13.21 -19.45
CA GLY A 292 -7.75 -13.23 -20.50
C GLY A 292 -8.18 -11.85 -21.02
N PRO A 293 -9.12 -11.83 -21.98
CA PRO A 293 -9.78 -10.61 -22.41
C PRO A 293 -10.59 -9.99 -21.27
N PRO A 294 -10.84 -8.66 -21.30
CA PRO A 294 -11.61 -7.95 -20.27
C PRO A 294 -13.12 -8.22 -20.38
N ASP A 295 -13.51 -9.48 -20.46
CA ASP A 295 -14.90 -9.91 -20.49
C ASP A 295 -15.48 -9.89 -19.07
N VAL A 296 -16.69 -9.38 -18.94
CA VAL A 296 -17.36 -9.24 -17.65
C VAL A 296 -17.88 -10.61 -17.20
N PRO A 297 -17.38 -11.18 -16.08
CA PRO A 297 -17.83 -12.49 -15.62
C PRO A 297 -19.27 -12.42 -15.08
N THR A 298 -19.96 -13.57 -15.08
CA THR A 298 -21.22 -13.69 -14.35
C THR A 298 -20.96 -13.59 -12.84
N LEU A 299 -21.97 -13.18 -12.07
CA LEU A 299 -21.85 -13.05 -10.61
C LEU A 299 -21.49 -14.37 -9.92
N GLU A 300 -21.98 -15.50 -10.46
CA GLU A 300 -21.68 -16.84 -9.95
C GLU A 300 -20.20 -17.20 -10.15
N ILE A 301 -19.68 -17.03 -11.38
CA ILE A 301 -18.27 -17.27 -11.70
C ILE A 301 -17.38 -16.37 -10.84
N LEU A 302 -17.75 -15.10 -10.72
CA LEU A 302 -17.03 -14.13 -9.91
C LEU A 302 -17.02 -14.52 -8.42
N GLY A 303 -18.16 -14.89 -7.86
CA GLY A 303 -18.27 -15.31 -6.46
C GLY A 303 -17.39 -16.52 -6.15
N MET A 304 -17.41 -17.52 -7.04
CA MET A 304 -16.55 -18.70 -6.92
C MET A 304 -15.07 -18.34 -7.06
N ALA A 305 -14.69 -17.51 -8.02
CA ALA A 305 -13.31 -17.09 -8.21
C ALA A 305 -12.77 -16.30 -7.01
N ILE A 306 -13.56 -15.38 -6.44
CA ILE A 306 -13.21 -14.65 -5.22
C ILE A 306 -13.06 -15.62 -4.04
N LYS A 307 -14.02 -16.55 -3.86
CA LYS A 307 -13.99 -17.53 -2.77
C LYS A 307 -12.76 -18.43 -2.87
N ASN A 308 -12.51 -19.03 -4.03
CA ASN A 308 -11.36 -19.89 -4.29
C ASN A 308 -10.05 -19.14 -4.08
N THR A 309 -9.97 -17.89 -4.54
CA THR A 309 -8.79 -17.06 -4.34
C THR A 309 -8.59 -16.78 -2.86
N PHE A 310 -9.63 -16.40 -2.12
CA PHE A 310 -9.51 -16.10 -0.69
C PHE A 310 -9.15 -17.33 0.16
N GLU A 311 -9.62 -18.52 -0.23
CA GLU A 311 -9.34 -19.78 0.47
C GLU A 311 -7.93 -20.32 0.19
N ASN A 312 -7.26 -19.89 -0.88
CA ASN A 312 -5.99 -20.45 -1.35
C ASN A 312 -4.88 -19.43 -1.61
N HIS A 313 -5.17 -18.13 -1.42
CA HIS A 313 -4.21 -17.03 -1.54
C HIS A 313 -4.41 -16.00 -0.42
N ASP A 314 -3.36 -15.24 -0.19
CA ASP A 314 -3.37 -14.09 0.69
C ASP A 314 -3.89 -12.84 -0.01
N VAL A 315 -3.99 -11.75 0.74
CA VAL A 315 -4.52 -10.48 0.25
C VAL A 315 -3.38 -9.48 0.14
N TYR A 316 -3.42 -8.65 -0.90
CA TYR A 316 -2.54 -7.50 -1.02
C TYR A 316 -3.10 -6.30 -0.24
N HIS A 317 -2.25 -5.63 0.53
CA HIS A 317 -2.56 -4.48 1.37
C HIS A 317 -1.87 -3.24 0.81
N THR A 318 -2.64 -2.17 0.62
CA THR A 318 -2.14 -0.90 0.10
C THR A 318 -2.97 0.28 0.60
N SER A 319 -2.76 1.45 0.02
CA SER A 319 -3.46 2.69 0.32
C SER A 319 -3.91 3.36 -0.97
N ARG A 320 -5.14 3.88 -0.97
CA ARG A 320 -5.69 4.73 -2.04
C ARG A 320 -5.57 6.21 -1.71
N ILE A 321 -4.82 6.55 -0.66
CA ILE A 321 -4.59 7.95 -0.27
C ILE A 321 -3.61 8.57 -1.27
N HIS A 322 -4.15 9.27 -2.24
CA HIS A 322 -3.37 10.04 -3.19
C HIS A 322 -3.22 11.52 -2.73
N ARG A 323 -4.06 12.04 -1.85
CA ARG A 323 -4.05 13.45 -1.48
C ARG A 323 -2.65 13.95 -1.13
N VAL A 324 -2.23 15.01 -1.83
CA VAL A 324 -0.99 15.72 -1.54
C VAL A 324 -1.07 16.18 -0.08
N PRO A 325 -0.06 15.88 0.76
CA PRO A 325 0.01 16.45 2.09
C PRO A 325 -0.16 17.96 2.03
N ASN A 326 -0.78 18.57 3.05
CA ASN A 326 -0.74 20.02 3.18
C ASN A 326 0.72 20.46 3.04
N PHE A 327 0.97 21.50 2.24
CA PHE A 327 2.29 22.01 1.90
C PHE A 327 3.22 22.20 3.12
N ARG A 328 2.66 22.53 4.30
CA ARG A 328 3.41 22.62 5.58
C ARG A 328 3.94 21.28 6.11
N GLY A 329 3.38 20.17 5.64
CA GLY A 329 3.72 18.80 5.99
C GLY A 329 4.87 18.20 5.20
N PHE A 330 5.32 18.83 4.10
CA PHE A 330 6.46 18.33 3.31
C PHE A 330 7.77 18.24 4.10
N ALA A 331 7.91 19.01 5.18
CA ALA A 331 9.06 18.94 6.08
C ALA A 331 8.98 17.78 7.10
N LYS A 332 7.82 17.11 7.23
CA LYS A 332 7.64 15.97 8.15
C LYS A 332 7.82 14.69 7.34
N ASP A 333 8.80 13.87 7.74
CA ASP A 333 9.25 12.63 7.09
C ASP A 333 8.20 11.48 7.02
N LYS A 334 6.91 11.80 7.17
CA LYS A 334 5.82 10.83 7.07
C LYS A 334 5.50 10.45 5.61
N ALA A 335 5.95 11.25 4.63
CA ALA A 335 5.67 11.02 3.21
C ALA A 335 6.38 9.76 2.67
N GLY A 336 7.60 9.46 3.13
CA GLY A 336 8.40 8.35 2.61
C GLY A 336 7.80 6.96 2.89
N LYS A 337 6.98 6.82 3.94
CA LYS A 337 6.41 5.52 4.34
C LYS A 337 5.17 5.09 3.53
N ARG A 338 4.64 5.95 2.64
CA ARG A 338 3.45 5.69 1.81
C ARG A 338 3.76 5.18 0.40
N TRP A 339 5.01 5.25 0.01
CA TRP A 339 5.50 4.85 -1.31
C TRP A 339 6.50 3.72 -1.15
N ASN A 340 6.72 2.96 -2.22
CA ASN A 340 7.62 1.81 -2.24
C ASN A 340 7.29 0.81 -1.12
N ILE A 341 6.00 0.50 -0.99
CA ILE A 341 5.48 -0.44 0.00
C ILE A 341 6.20 -1.78 -0.15
N LYS A 342 6.78 -2.22 0.96
CA LYS A 342 7.31 -3.57 1.15
C LYS A 342 6.29 -4.40 1.91
N ASN A 343 6.31 -5.71 1.71
CA ASN A 343 5.48 -6.66 2.47
C ASN A 343 3.97 -6.36 2.35
N SER A 344 3.50 -6.02 1.14
CA SER A 344 2.08 -5.75 0.87
C SER A 344 1.22 -7.02 0.88
N TYR A 345 1.77 -8.20 0.61
CA TYR A 345 1.01 -9.45 0.54
C TYR A 345 1.01 -10.15 1.90
N GLY A 346 -0.13 -10.63 2.38
CA GLY A 346 -0.22 -11.38 3.63
C GLY A 346 -1.64 -11.62 4.16
N VAL A 347 -1.72 -12.02 5.44
CA VAL A 347 -2.97 -12.38 6.13
C VAL A 347 -3.94 -11.19 6.22
N PHE A 348 -5.20 -11.41 5.85
CA PHE A 348 -6.24 -10.39 5.90
C PHE A 348 -6.97 -10.41 7.24
N SER A 349 -6.74 -9.38 8.04
CA SER A 349 -7.24 -9.31 9.43
C SER A 349 -7.91 -7.98 9.77
N ALA A 350 -8.08 -7.10 8.77
CA ALA A 350 -8.72 -5.79 8.98
C ALA A 350 -10.25 -5.91 9.17
N GLY A 351 -10.85 -7.01 8.72
CA GLY A 351 -12.26 -7.31 8.90
C GLY A 351 -12.68 -8.56 8.14
N PHE A 352 -13.98 -8.66 7.85
CA PHE A 352 -14.56 -9.80 7.15
C PHE A 352 -15.28 -9.37 5.85
N GLN A 353 -14.84 -8.28 5.23
CA GLN A 353 -15.48 -7.71 4.04
C GLN A 353 -15.52 -8.69 2.85
N PHE A 354 -14.43 -9.45 2.61
CA PHE A 354 -14.45 -10.48 1.57
C PHE A 354 -15.46 -11.59 1.88
N VAL A 355 -15.61 -11.99 3.15
CA VAL A 355 -16.62 -12.97 3.57
C VAL A 355 -18.04 -12.44 3.29
N ASP A 356 -18.33 -11.20 3.67
CA ASP A 356 -19.63 -10.58 3.38
C ASP A 356 -19.91 -10.51 1.88
N TRP A 357 -18.88 -10.19 1.10
CA TRP A 357 -19.00 -10.09 -0.34
C TRP A 357 -19.25 -11.44 -1.01
N ILE A 358 -18.52 -12.48 -0.62
CA ILE A 358 -18.72 -13.86 -1.10
C ILE A 358 -20.14 -14.34 -0.80
N LEU A 359 -20.64 -14.11 0.42
CA LEU A 359 -22.01 -14.45 0.80
C LEU A 359 -23.06 -13.67 -0.01
N PHE A 360 -22.80 -12.37 -0.25
CA PHE A 360 -23.68 -11.54 -1.08
C PHE A 360 -23.78 -12.05 -2.52
N LEU A 361 -22.70 -12.61 -3.07
CA LEU A 361 -22.68 -13.22 -4.40
C LEU A 361 -23.37 -14.60 -4.44
N GLY A 362 -23.95 -15.06 -3.33
CA GLY A 362 -24.69 -16.32 -3.25
C GLY A 362 -23.81 -17.55 -3.02
N CYS A 363 -22.52 -17.37 -2.76
CA CYS A 363 -21.62 -18.47 -2.43
C CYS A 363 -21.71 -18.83 -0.94
N GLY A 364 -21.38 -20.07 -0.61
CA GLY A 364 -21.18 -20.47 0.79
C GLY A 364 -20.02 -19.71 1.45
N PRO A 365 -19.99 -19.61 2.79
CA PRO A 365 -18.91 -18.93 3.48
C PRO A 365 -17.56 -19.59 3.15
N PRO A 366 -16.49 -18.81 2.98
CA PRO A 366 -15.15 -19.36 2.84
C PRO A 366 -14.78 -20.10 4.14
N VAL A 367 -14.25 -21.31 4.00
CA VAL A 367 -13.91 -22.15 5.16
C VAL A 367 -12.56 -21.77 5.77
N ARG A 368 -11.74 -21.00 5.04
CA ARG A 368 -10.37 -20.64 5.44
C ARG A 368 -9.89 -19.38 4.73
N GLN A 369 -8.76 -18.87 5.20
CA GLN A 369 -7.89 -17.96 4.45
C GLN A 369 -6.46 -18.51 4.53
N GLY A 370 -5.84 -18.87 3.41
CA GLY A 370 -4.55 -19.56 3.52
C GLY A 370 -3.85 -19.82 2.21
N SER A 371 -2.73 -20.51 2.32
CA SER A 371 -1.87 -20.87 1.19
C SER A 371 -2.52 -21.87 0.24
N SER A 372 -1.92 -21.99 -0.94
CA SER A 372 -2.41 -22.86 -2.00
C SER A 372 -2.44 -24.33 -1.55
N ARG A 373 -3.49 -25.05 -1.94
CA ARG A 373 -3.65 -26.49 -1.70
C ARG A 373 -4.05 -27.17 -3.00
N PRO A 374 -3.53 -28.38 -3.31
CA PRO A 374 -2.54 -29.16 -2.58
C PRO A 374 -1.10 -28.74 -2.94
N GLY A 375 -0.37 -28.15 -2.00
CA GLY A 375 1.00 -27.64 -2.20
C GLY A 375 2.01 -28.14 -1.15
N THR A 376 3.21 -27.57 -1.17
CA THR A 376 4.22 -27.72 -0.11
C THR A 376 3.93 -26.78 1.05
N SER A 377 4.30 -27.16 2.28
CA SER A 377 4.15 -26.30 3.47
C SER A 377 5.07 -25.08 3.47
N THR A 378 5.96 -24.93 2.48
CA THR A 378 6.88 -23.79 2.34
C THR A 378 6.15 -22.45 2.39
N ASP A 379 4.96 -22.37 1.78
CA ASP A 379 4.17 -21.14 1.74
C ASP A 379 3.67 -20.71 3.11
N LEU A 380 3.54 -21.64 4.06
CA LEU A 380 3.17 -21.34 5.44
C LEU A 380 4.29 -20.58 6.16
N PHE A 381 5.56 -20.96 5.95
CA PHE A 381 6.71 -20.34 6.62
C PHE A 381 7.06 -18.97 6.02
N LEU A 382 6.81 -18.79 4.73
CA LEU A 382 7.03 -17.52 4.02
C LEU A 382 5.84 -16.56 4.15
N ARG A 383 4.77 -16.98 4.84
CA ARG A 383 3.54 -16.21 4.95
C ARG A 383 3.77 -14.98 5.81
N ASN A 384 3.46 -13.83 5.25
CA ASN A 384 3.53 -12.58 5.98
C ASN A 384 2.28 -12.40 6.85
N HIS A 385 2.43 -12.60 8.16
CA HIS A 385 1.33 -12.47 9.12
C HIS A 385 0.89 -11.01 9.33
N TYR A 386 1.77 -10.04 9.09
CA TYR A 386 1.54 -8.62 9.35
C TYR A 386 1.83 -7.78 8.10
N PRO A 387 0.98 -7.90 7.05
CA PRO A 387 1.14 -7.09 5.86
C PRO A 387 1.09 -5.59 6.16
N TRP A 388 1.71 -4.84 5.25
CA TRP A 388 1.88 -3.39 5.34
C TRP A 388 0.59 -2.66 5.72
N GLN A 389 0.77 -1.56 6.45
CA GLN A 389 -0.32 -0.74 6.96
C GLN A 389 -0.01 0.74 6.73
N GLU A 390 -1.06 1.51 6.47
CA GLU A 390 -0.96 2.96 6.30
C GLU A 390 -0.51 3.63 7.62
N PRO A 391 0.68 4.26 7.67
CA PRO A 391 1.25 4.85 8.89
C PRO A 391 0.44 6.02 9.50
N GLY A 392 -0.57 6.51 8.79
CA GLY A 392 -1.44 7.59 9.23
C GLY A 392 -2.68 7.15 10.01
N TYR A 393 -2.97 5.85 10.10
CA TYR A 393 -4.15 5.35 10.82
C TYR A 393 -3.77 4.82 12.20
N ILE A 394 -4.35 5.43 13.23
CA ILE A 394 -4.36 4.87 14.59
C ILE A 394 -5.36 3.71 14.57
N TYR A 395 -4.88 2.49 14.74
CA TYR A 395 -5.76 1.32 14.78
C TYR A 395 -6.36 1.19 16.17
N SER A 396 -7.65 1.45 16.29
CA SER A 396 -8.42 1.21 17.53
C SER A 396 -8.70 -0.27 17.80
N ALA A 397 -8.15 -1.20 17.01
CA ALA A 397 -8.51 -2.62 17.03
C ALA A 397 -7.32 -3.57 16.78
N ILE A 398 -6.12 -3.24 17.30
CA ILE A 398 -4.93 -4.09 17.17
C ILE A 398 -5.18 -5.50 17.73
N ALA A 399 -5.81 -5.59 18.90
CA ALA A 399 -6.12 -6.86 19.55
C ALA A 399 -7.01 -7.78 18.72
N ARG A 400 -8.11 -7.24 18.15
CA ARG A 400 -8.99 -7.97 17.22
C ARG A 400 -8.19 -8.55 16.06
N ARG A 401 -7.30 -7.76 15.47
CA ARG A 401 -6.45 -8.20 14.36
C ARG A 401 -5.54 -9.36 14.79
N ILE A 402 -4.89 -9.23 15.93
CA ILE A 402 -4.02 -10.27 16.48
C ILE A 402 -4.80 -11.56 16.75
N PHE A 403 -6.02 -11.45 17.30
CA PHE A 403 -6.92 -12.58 17.48
C PHE A 403 -7.22 -13.27 16.14
N VAL A 404 -7.63 -12.52 15.11
CA VAL A 404 -7.91 -13.10 13.78
C VAL A 404 -6.68 -13.78 13.17
N ILE A 405 -5.51 -13.15 13.24
CA ILE A 405 -4.25 -13.73 12.74
C ILE A 405 -3.93 -15.03 13.48
N TYR A 406 -4.01 -15.01 14.82
CA TYR A 406 -3.81 -16.21 15.63
C TYR A 406 -4.71 -17.35 15.16
N LYS A 407 -6.02 -17.11 15.03
CA LYS A 407 -6.99 -18.15 14.68
C LYS A 407 -6.77 -18.68 13.27
N ILE A 408 -6.44 -17.83 12.31
CA ILE A 408 -6.16 -18.24 10.92
C ILE A 408 -4.90 -19.11 10.87
N VAL A 409 -3.79 -18.63 11.44
CA VAL A 409 -2.49 -19.30 11.32
C VAL A 409 -2.46 -20.60 12.12
N THR A 410 -2.99 -20.63 13.34
CA THR A 410 -3.02 -21.86 14.15
C THR A 410 -3.89 -22.95 13.52
N TRP A 411 -5.02 -22.57 12.91
CA TRP A 411 -5.84 -23.51 12.15
C TRP A 411 -5.09 -24.08 10.95
N GLU A 412 -4.34 -23.25 10.23
CA GLU A 412 -3.54 -23.69 9.10
C GLU A 412 -2.38 -24.60 9.51
N VAL A 413 -1.67 -24.30 10.61
CA VAL A 413 -0.64 -25.18 11.18
C VAL A 413 -1.23 -26.54 11.54
N ARG A 414 -2.39 -26.58 12.21
CA ARG A 414 -3.09 -27.84 12.55
C ARG A 414 -3.40 -28.65 11.30
N TYR A 415 -3.91 -28.01 10.24
CA TYR A 415 -4.18 -28.68 8.97
C TYR A 415 -2.92 -29.32 8.37
N TRP A 416 -1.82 -28.56 8.25
CA TRP A 416 -0.60 -29.09 7.63
C TRP A 416 0.02 -30.22 8.43
N ARG A 417 -0.12 -30.21 9.75
CA ARG A 417 0.30 -31.32 10.60
C ARG A 417 -0.53 -32.57 10.40
N THR A 418 -1.84 -32.44 10.24
CA THR A 418 -2.71 -33.57 9.88
C THR A 418 -2.24 -34.19 8.57
N ILE A 419 -1.98 -33.37 7.54
CA ILE A 419 -1.47 -33.87 6.25
C ILE A 419 -0.10 -34.54 6.39
N ALA A 420 0.83 -33.96 7.14
CA ALA A 420 2.14 -34.54 7.35
C ALA A 420 2.08 -35.86 8.14
N LYS A 421 1.17 -35.96 9.11
CA LYS A 421 0.90 -37.20 9.83
C LYS A 421 0.33 -38.27 8.91
N GLU A 422 -0.67 -37.95 8.10
CA GLU A 422 -1.25 -38.88 7.12
C GLU A 422 -0.20 -39.38 6.12
N ARG A 423 0.68 -38.49 5.63
CA ARG A 423 1.80 -38.85 4.76
C ARG A 423 2.81 -39.76 5.47
N LYS A 424 3.13 -39.47 6.73
CA LYS A 424 3.98 -40.33 7.57
C LYS A 424 3.38 -41.73 7.74
N ASP A 425 2.08 -41.81 8.00
CA ASP A 425 1.33 -43.07 8.12
C ASP A 425 1.32 -43.86 6.79
N GLN A 426 1.42 -43.17 5.65
CA GLN A 426 1.60 -43.77 4.31
C GLN A 426 3.05 -44.15 3.99
N GLY A 427 4.00 -43.97 4.94
CA GLY A 427 5.41 -44.30 4.76
C GLY A 427 6.23 -43.22 4.06
N VAL A 428 5.67 -42.02 3.83
CA VAL A 428 6.44 -40.87 3.34
C VAL A 428 7.29 -40.32 4.47
N ASN A 429 8.59 -40.09 4.22
CA ASN A 429 9.47 -39.52 5.22
C ASN A 429 9.07 -38.07 5.56
N CYS A 430 8.46 -37.87 6.73
CA CYS A 430 8.09 -36.58 7.30
C CYS A 430 8.74 -36.46 8.69
N CYS A 431 9.31 -35.30 9.02
CA CYS A 431 9.93 -35.12 10.34
C CYS A 431 8.88 -35.05 11.46
N GLU A 432 9.32 -35.30 12.71
CA GLU A 432 8.43 -35.37 13.88
C GLU A 432 7.72 -34.04 14.17
N ILE A 433 8.36 -32.90 13.91
CA ILE A 433 7.72 -31.57 14.01
C ILE A 433 6.58 -31.45 13.02
N CYS A 434 6.86 -31.78 11.76
CA CYS A 434 5.92 -31.60 10.67
C CYS A 434 4.72 -32.56 10.86
N ALA A 435 4.91 -33.79 11.38
CA ALA A 435 3.83 -34.72 11.77
C ALA A 435 3.18 -34.44 13.15
N GLY A 436 3.78 -33.56 13.95
CA GLY A 436 3.20 -33.10 15.20
C GLY A 436 3.32 -34.04 16.40
N GLU A 437 4.36 -34.87 16.45
CA GLU A 437 4.64 -35.73 17.61
C GLU A 437 5.31 -34.89 18.72
N VAL A 438 4.76 -34.99 19.94
CA VAL A 438 5.00 -34.04 21.05
C VAL A 438 6.35 -34.25 21.75
N GLU A 439 6.88 -35.47 21.66
CA GLU A 439 8.21 -35.81 22.16
C GLU A 439 9.19 -35.64 21.01
N ILE A 440 9.74 -34.43 20.87
CA ILE A 440 10.79 -34.16 19.89
C ILE A 440 11.98 -35.06 20.24
N GLY A 441 12.15 -36.15 19.48
CA GLY A 441 13.47 -36.75 19.30
C GLY A 441 14.30 -35.85 18.39
N ASP A 442 15.60 -36.10 18.28
CA ASP A 442 16.55 -35.34 17.45
C ASP A 442 16.26 -35.37 15.92
N LYS A 443 15.06 -35.75 15.48
CA LYS A 443 14.69 -36.03 14.09
C LYS A 443 13.85 -34.92 13.47
N ILE A 444 14.39 -33.70 13.45
CA ILE A 444 13.92 -32.64 12.55
C ILE A 444 14.66 -32.83 11.22
N CYS A 445 13.96 -32.85 10.09
CA CYS A 445 14.67 -32.88 8.80
C CYS A 445 15.36 -31.54 8.55
N ASP A 446 16.46 -31.54 7.81
CA ASP A 446 17.25 -30.33 7.55
C ASP A 446 16.40 -29.21 6.92
N GLU A 447 15.39 -29.55 6.10
CA GLU A 447 14.45 -28.59 5.50
C GLU A 447 13.55 -27.92 6.56
N CYS A 448 12.77 -28.68 7.35
CA CYS A 448 11.92 -28.11 8.40
C CYS A 448 12.81 -27.39 9.45
N SER A 449 14.03 -27.86 9.71
CA SER A 449 15.00 -27.21 10.62
C SER A 449 15.47 -25.86 10.07
N ALA A 450 15.91 -25.82 8.80
CA ALA A 450 16.35 -24.59 8.16
C ALA A 450 15.23 -23.55 8.17
N ASP A 451 14.03 -23.90 7.73
CA ASP A 451 12.90 -22.96 7.68
C ASP A 451 12.51 -22.44 9.07
N ILE A 452 12.40 -23.32 10.07
CA ILE A 452 11.99 -22.93 11.43
C ILE A 452 13.05 -22.10 12.15
N PHE A 453 14.33 -22.46 12.06
CA PHE A 453 15.37 -21.78 12.84
C PHE A 453 15.94 -20.55 12.13
N THR A 454 15.90 -20.50 10.80
CA THR A 454 16.46 -19.37 10.05
C THR A 454 15.42 -18.33 9.62
N GLN A 455 14.18 -18.75 9.29
CA GLN A 455 13.18 -17.85 8.71
C GLN A 455 12.12 -17.39 9.71
N VAL A 456 11.75 -18.26 10.66
CA VAL A 456 10.77 -17.91 11.69
C VAL A 456 11.48 -17.25 12.86
N HIS A 457 11.10 -16.01 13.18
CA HIS A 457 11.61 -15.32 14.36
C HIS A 457 10.60 -15.36 15.52
N GLU A 458 9.31 -15.54 15.21
CA GLU A 458 8.21 -15.48 16.16
C GLU A 458 8.12 -16.74 17.04
N PHE A 459 8.22 -16.55 18.35
CA PHE A 459 8.16 -17.64 19.31
C PHE A 459 6.78 -18.32 19.33
N TRP A 460 5.70 -17.55 19.22
CA TRP A 460 4.34 -18.09 19.22
C TRP A 460 4.11 -19.06 18.05
N PHE A 461 4.64 -18.71 16.87
CA PHE A 461 4.49 -19.51 15.67
C PHE A 461 5.33 -20.80 15.76
N LYS A 462 6.55 -20.71 16.29
CA LYS A 462 7.37 -21.91 16.60
C LYS A 462 6.65 -22.86 17.56
N ASN A 463 6.02 -22.34 18.59
CA ASN A 463 5.25 -23.15 19.53
C ASN A 463 4.06 -23.84 18.84
N ALA A 464 3.32 -23.12 18.01
CA ALA A 464 2.23 -23.70 17.22
C ALA A 464 2.72 -24.86 16.34
N LEU A 465 3.84 -24.66 15.64
CA LEU A 465 4.49 -25.69 14.81
C LEU A 465 4.88 -26.92 15.65
N HIS A 466 5.44 -26.70 16.84
CA HIS A 466 5.80 -27.77 17.78
C HIS A 466 4.60 -28.45 18.47
N GLY A 467 3.38 -27.93 18.31
CA GLY A 467 2.19 -28.45 19.03
C GLY A 467 2.18 -28.14 20.49
N LYS A 468 3.05 -27.22 20.88
CA LYS A 468 2.96 -26.55 22.14
C LYS A 468 1.85 -25.52 22.02
N GLN A 469 1.37 -25.11 23.18
CA GLN A 469 0.47 -24.00 23.27
C GLN A 469 1.15 -22.76 22.67
N PRO A 470 0.60 -22.11 21.63
CA PRO A 470 1.31 -21.04 20.93
C PRO A 470 1.66 -19.87 21.87
N ILE A 471 0.74 -19.56 22.79
CA ILE A 471 0.91 -18.55 23.83
C ILE A 471 0.82 -19.25 25.19
N ASP A 472 1.73 -18.94 26.11
CA ASP A 472 1.60 -19.39 27.50
C ASP A 472 0.51 -18.55 28.19
N TYR A 473 -0.65 -19.15 28.45
CA TYR A 473 -1.77 -18.47 29.12
C TYR A 473 -1.54 -18.27 30.61
N ARG A 474 -0.49 -18.90 31.20
CA ARG A 474 -0.25 -18.75 32.63
C ARG A 474 0.01 -17.27 32.87
N PRO A 475 -0.85 -16.58 33.64
CA PRO A 475 -0.43 -15.31 34.19
C PRO A 475 0.88 -15.62 34.89
N ARG A 476 2.00 -15.02 34.45
CA ARG A 476 3.21 -15.06 35.26
C ARG A 476 2.76 -14.77 36.68
N PRO A 477 3.12 -15.56 37.69
CA PRO A 477 2.66 -15.37 39.06
C PRO A 477 3.11 -13.97 39.49
N ILE A 478 2.25 -13.01 39.22
CA ILE A 478 2.43 -11.64 39.59
C ILE A 478 2.00 -11.66 41.04
N ASN A 479 2.94 -11.36 41.93
CA ASN A 479 2.66 -11.07 43.34
C ASN A 479 1.30 -10.35 43.42
N PRO A 480 0.30 -10.80 44.19
CA PRO A 480 -1.04 -10.21 44.21
C PRO A 480 -1.03 -8.66 44.30
N GLU A 481 -0.05 -8.09 45.02
CA GLU A 481 0.21 -6.65 45.14
C GLU A 481 0.64 -5.97 43.82
N LEU A 482 1.34 -6.70 42.95
CA LEU A 482 1.72 -6.27 41.62
C LEU A 482 0.66 -6.59 40.56
N SER A 483 -0.42 -7.32 40.88
CA SER A 483 -1.40 -7.76 39.86
C SER A 483 -2.15 -6.59 39.24
N GLU A 484 -2.48 -5.58 40.05
CA GLU A 484 -3.08 -4.33 39.58
C GLU A 484 -2.07 -3.50 38.78
N TYR A 485 -0.80 -3.46 39.21
CA TYR A 485 0.29 -2.76 38.51
C TYR A 485 0.65 -3.42 37.16
N ALA A 486 0.74 -4.74 37.11
CA ALA A 486 1.03 -5.51 35.90
C ALA A 486 -0.14 -5.47 34.91
N ARG A 487 -1.39 -5.44 35.41
CA ARG A 487 -2.56 -5.18 34.60
C ARG A 487 -2.50 -3.77 34.01
N ASP A 488 -2.18 -2.75 34.82
CA ASP A 488 -2.01 -1.37 34.35
C ASP A 488 -0.86 -1.24 33.34
N LEU A 489 0.27 -1.93 33.54
CA LEU A 489 1.39 -1.95 32.61
C LEU A 489 1.03 -2.58 31.27
N ARG A 490 0.27 -3.69 31.27
CA ARG A 490 -0.19 -4.34 30.03
C ARG A 490 -0.94 -3.35 29.15
N PHE A 491 -1.84 -2.54 29.71
CA PHE A 491 -2.65 -1.61 28.92
C PHE A 491 -2.01 -0.24 28.70
N LYS A 492 -0.91 0.10 29.39
CA LYS A 492 -0.20 1.39 29.25
C LYS A 492 1.02 1.37 28.33
N MET A 493 1.50 0.20 27.89
CA MET A 493 2.59 0.15 26.89
C MET A 493 2.17 0.86 25.61
N ASP A 494 2.97 1.83 25.17
CA ASP A 494 2.76 2.53 23.90
C ASP A 494 2.87 1.53 22.75
N ASP A 495 1.92 1.56 21.82
CA ASP A 495 1.87 0.64 20.67
C ASP A 495 3.11 0.80 19.76
N HIS A 496 3.81 1.93 19.86
CA HIS A 496 5.10 2.15 19.22
C HIS A 496 6.27 1.41 19.89
N GLU A 497 6.18 1.08 21.18
CA GLU A 497 7.22 0.37 21.94
C GLU A 497 7.13 -1.16 21.77
N ALA A 498 5.92 -1.69 21.55
CA ALA A 498 5.70 -3.12 21.28
C ALA A 498 5.99 -3.48 19.81
N GLY A 499 7.18 -3.13 19.31
CA GLY A 499 7.63 -3.51 17.97
C GLY A 499 7.61 -5.03 17.75
N ASP A 500 7.78 -5.79 18.83
CA ASP A 500 7.71 -7.25 18.86
C ASP A 500 6.27 -7.77 18.84
N ILE A 501 6.00 -8.62 17.87
CA ILE A 501 4.75 -9.35 17.69
C ILE A 501 4.46 -10.29 18.86
N ASP A 502 5.45 -10.99 19.40
CA ASP A 502 5.25 -11.95 20.50
C ASP A 502 4.70 -11.22 21.73
N VAL A 503 5.25 -10.04 22.04
CA VAL A 503 4.78 -9.17 23.13
C VAL A 503 3.33 -8.74 22.91
N LYS A 504 2.95 -8.46 21.66
CA LYS A 504 1.56 -8.11 21.32
C LYS A 504 0.61 -9.28 21.49
N PHE A 505 0.99 -10.49 21.05
CA PHE A 505 0.19 -11.70 21.27
C PHE A 505 -0.02 -11.97 22.77
N GLU A 506 1.06 -11.94 23.56
CA GLU A 506 0.98 -12.12 25.02
C GLU A 506 0.09 -11.05 25.66
N LYS A 507 0.26 -9.76 25.30
CA LYS A 507 -0.54 -8.65 25.82
C LYS A 507 -2.03 -8.81 25.53
N TYR A 508 -2.39 -9.13 24.29
CA TYR A 508 -3.77 -9.05 23.82
C TYR A 508 -4.56 -10.37 23.90
N LEU A 509 -3.90 -11.52 24.01
CA LEU A 509 -4.57 -12.82 23.94
C LEU A 509 -4.45 -13.67 25.22
N SER A 510 -3.48 -13.41 26.10
CA SER A 510 -3.22 -14.25 27.29
C SER A 510 -4.39 -14.38 28.27
N PHE A 511 -5.37 -13.47 28.24
CA PHE A 511 -6.53 -13.49 29.13
C PHE A 511 -7.76 -14.20 28.53
N TYR A 512 -7.72 -14.60 27.26
CA TYR A 512 -8.89 -15.18 26.58
C TYR A 512 -8.84 -16.71 26.64
N GLU A 513 -9.66 -17.31 27.50
CA GLU A 513 -9.64 -18.77 27.79
C GLU A 513 -10.05 -19.65 26.60
N GLU A 514 -10.91 -19.12 25.71
CA GLU A 514 -11.45 -19.86 24.56
C GLU A 514 -10.62 -19.65 23.27
N LEU A 515 -9.38 -19.17 23.40
CA LEU A 515 -8.56 -18.80 22.25
C LEU A 515 -8.32 -19.99 21.30
N ASP A 516 -8.14 -21.18 21.85
CA ASP A 516 -7.87 -22.43 21.12
C ASP A 516 -9.10 -23.11 20.49
N GLU A 517 -10.32 -22.61 20.75
CA GLU A 517 -11.57 -23.15 20.19
C GLU A 517 -11.48 -23.27 18.66
N GLY A 518 -11.95 -24.38 18.07
CA GLY A 518 -11.96 -24.54 16.61
C GLY A 518 -12.97 -23.61 15.93
N TYR A 519 -12.92 -23.50 14.61
CA TYR A 519 -14.01 -22.97 13.80
C TYR A 519 -14.07 -23.75 12.48
N ASN A 520 -15.27 -23.86 11.91
CA ASN A 520 -15.52 -24.59 10.66
C ASN A 520 -15.42 -23.68 9.43
N ASP A 521 -15.79 -22.42 9.59
CA ASP A 521 -15.72 -21.41 8.52
C ASP A 521 -15.43 -20.00 9.07
N LEU A 522 -15.20 -19.06 8.16
CA LEU A 522 -14.87 -17.69 8.55
C LEU A 522 -16.07 -16.87 9.07
N GLN A 523 -17.30 -17.37 8.93
CA GLN A 523 -18.47 -16.78 9.57
C GLN A 523 -18.51 -17.15 11.06
N GLU A 524 -18.15 -18.38 11.42
CA GLU A 524 -17.96 -18.79 12.81
C GLU A 524 -16.79 -18.03 13.46
N LEU A 525 -15.66 -17.87 12.77
CA LEU A 525 -14.54 -17.06 13.26
C LEU A 525 -14.96 -15.60 13.52
N ARG A 526 -15.86 -15.05 12.70
CA ARG A 526 -16.42 -13.71 12.91
C ARG A 526 -17.23 -13.63 14.20
N VAL A 527 -18.02 -14.66 14.53
CA VAL A 527 -18.77 -14.72 15.80
C VAL A 527 -17.82 -14.77 16.98
N GLN A 528 -16.80 -15.64 16.93
CA GLN A 528 -15.76 -15.71 17.96
C GLN A 528 -15.02 -14.37 18.13
N THR A 529 -14.74 -13.67 17.02
CA THR A 529 -14.08 -12.36 17.05
C THR A 529 -14.93 -11.31 17.78
N ARG A 530 -16.25 -11.29 17.56
CA ARG A 530 -17.15 -10.36 18.29
C ARG A 530 -17.19 -10.66 19.78
N LYS A 531 -17.24 -11.95 20.15
CA LYS A 531 -17.19 -12.40 21.55
C LYS A 531 -15.87 -11.96 22.22
N PHE A 532 -14.75 -12.12 21.52
CA PHE A 532 -13.45 -11.62 21.97
C PHE A 532 -13.46 -10.09 22.18
N GLU A 533 -14.00 -9.31 21.25
CA GLU A 533 -14.09 -7.84 21.38
C GLU A 533 -14.97 -7.40 22.57
N GLU A 534 -16.00 -8.15 22.92
CA GLU A 534 -16.82 -7.92 24.12
C GLU A 534 -15.99 -8.13 25.39
N ILE A 535 -15.34 -9.29 25.52
CA ILE A 535 -14.52 -9.63 26.68
C ILE A 535 -13.32 -8.68 26.82
N GLN A 536 -12.67 -8.31 25.72
CA GLN A 536 -11.58 -7.35 25.73
C GLN A 536 -12.03 -5.98 26.25
N ARG A 537 -13.20 -5.48 25.81
CA ARG A 537 -13.73 -4.20 26.28
C ARG A 537 -14.01 -4.22 27.78
N GLU A 538 -14.50 -5.33 28.31
CA GLU A 538 -14.70 -5.52 29.76
C GLU A 538 -13.37 -5.57 30.53
N ALA A 539 -12.33 -6.16 29.94
CA ALA A 539 -10.99 -6.24 30.52
C ALA A 539 -10.26 -4.88 30.54
N GLU A 540 -10.40 -4.07 29.48
CA GLU A 540 -9.79 -2.73 29.38
C GLU A 540 -10.50 -1.70 30.26
N TRP A 541 -11.82 -1.83 30.43
CA TRP A 541 -12.64 -0.89 31.18
C TRP A 541 -13.36 -1.58 32.36
N PRO A 542 -12.62 -2.14 33.34
CA PRO A 542 -13.22 -2.64 34.56
C PRO A 542 -13.92 -1.46 35.23
N SER A 543 -15.24 -1.43 35.09
CA SER A 543 -16.02 -0.22 35.24
C SER A 543 -15.70 0.55 36.55
N LYS A 544 -15.25 1.80 36.42
CA LYS A 544 -15.32 2.81 37.50
C LYS A 544 -16.76 3.01 38.03
N LYS A 545 -17.77 2.37 37.41
CA LYS A 545 -19.18 2.43 37.79
C LYS A 545 -19.49 1.85 39.17
N ARG A 546 -18.59 1.08 39.82
CA ARG A 546 -18.90 0.49 41.14
C ARG A 546 -18.53 1.31 42.37
N ARG A 547 -17.82 2.45 42.24
CA ARG A 547 -17.46 3.29 43.41
C ARG A 547 -18.41 4.45 43.72
N ARG A 548 -19.30 4.84 42.80
CA ARG A 548 -20.19 6.01 43.04
C ARG A 548 -21.50 5.69 43.77
N SER A 549 -21.88 4.42 43.92
CA SER A 549 -23.16 4.03 44.51
C SER A 549 -23.09 3.64 46.00
N SER A 550 -21.89 3.47 46.58
CA SER A 550 -21.74 3.09 48.00
C SER A 550 -21.37 4.26 48.94
N GLU A 551 -21.04 5.44 48.41
CA GLU A 551 -20.71 6.63 49.23
C GLU A 551 -21.89 7.59 49.45
N ILE A 552 -23.04 7.38 48.79
CA ILE A 552 -24.23 8.25 48.95
C ILE A 552 -25.21 7.69 49.99
N THR A 553 -25.13 6.41 50.35
CA THR A 553 -26.02 5.78 51.36
C THR A 553 -25.47 5.77 52.79
N SER A 554 -24.34 6.43 53.09
CA SER A 554 -23.76 6.49 54.45
C SER A 554 -23.80 7.87 55.11
N LYS A 555 -24.55 8.84 54.56
CA LYS A 555 -24.60 10.22 55.08
C LYS A 555 -26.00 10.75 55.48
N THR A 556 -26.97 9.86 55.67
CA THR A 556 -28.32 10.26 56.14
C THR A 556 -28.79 9.30 57.23
N ASP A 557 -28.13 9.34 58.40
CA ASP A 557 -28.73 9.03 59.71
C ASP A 557 -27.72 9.37 60.82
N SER A 558 -27.68 10.65 61.20
CA SER A 558 -27.16 11.12 62.49
C SER A 558 -27.42 12.62 62.62
N THR A 559 -28.70 12.99 62.76
CA THR A 559 -29.07 14.25 63.43
C THR A 559 -30.42 14.07 64.11
N GLU A 560 -30.40 13.43 65.28
CA GLU A 560 -31.44 13.59 66.30
C GLU A 560 -30.83 14.31 67.50
N GLN A 561 -31.52 15.37 67.93
CA GLN A 561 -31.64 15.87 69.31
C GLN A 561 -30.40 16.46 70.00
N MET A 562 -30.29 17.80 69.94
CA MET A 562 -30.40 18.68 71.13
C MET A 562 -30.70 20.11 70.70
#